data_AF-A0A7X2XMZ4-F1
#
_entry.id   AF-A0A7X2XMZ4-F1
#
_cell.length_a   1.000
_cell.length_b   1.000
_cell.length_c   1.000
_cell.angle_alpha   90.00
_cell.angle_beta   90.00
_cell.angle_gamma   90.00
#
_symmetry.space_group_name_H-M   'P 1'
#
loop_
_entity.id
_entity.type
_entity.pdbx_description
1 polymer ?
#
loop_
_entity_poly.entity_id
_entity_poly.type
_entity_poly.pdbx_seq_one_letter_code
_entity_poly.pdbx_strand_id
1 'polypeptide(L)'
;VMTVPQIIFDGGMMKTVTSLKEGAVIADGWAMGNGVARFGTTGIFTAIIMAIVTGLIYRMCVKHNWVIKMPEAVPEGVSRGFTALVPGFVVAFVVIFINGLLVAMGTDIFKVIAIPFGFVSNLTNSWIGLMIIYLLTQLLWIVGIHGANIVFAFVSPIALANMAENAAGGHFAVAGEFSNMFVIAGGSGATLGLCLYIAFA
;
A
#
# COMPACT_ATOMS: atom_id res chain seq x y z
N VAL A 1 -6.98 9.67 -4.31
CA VAL A 1 -7.61 8.39 -3.88
C VAL A 1 -7.49 8.17 -2.39
N MET A 2 -6.33 8.38 -1.78
CA MET A 2 -6.23 8.40 -0.31
C MET A 2 -6.97 9.58 0.35
N THR A 3 -7.53 10.47 -0.47
CA THR A 3 -8.39 11.60 -0.09
C THR A 3 -9.89 11.26 -0.07
N VAL A 4 -10.27 9.99 -0.20
CA VAL A 4 -11.68 9.59 -0.16
C VAL A 4 -12.10 9.45 1.30
N PRO A 5 -13.07 10.24 1.79
CA PRO A 5 -13.55 10.14 3.17
C PRO A 5 -14.24 8.79 3.42
N GLN A 6 -14.34 8.40 4.68
CA GLN A 6 -15.16 7.28 5.13
C GLN A 6 -16.63 7.67 5.01
N ILE A 7 -17.37 6.95 4.17
CA ILE A 7 -18.78 7.17 3.90
C ILE A 7 -19.52 5.87 4.22
N ILE A 8 -20.68 5.99 4.84
CA ILE A 8 -21.60 4.89 5.10
C ILE A 8 -22.96 5.21 4.49
N PHE A 9 -23.71 4.17 4.14
CA PHE A 9 -25.10 4.29 3.73
C PHE A 9 -25.99 4.01 4.95
N ASP A 10 -26.69 5.05 5.41
CA ASP A 10 -27.55 4.97 6.60
C ASP A 10 -28.87 5.70 6.34
N GLY A 11 -29.99 5.00 6.55
CA GLY A 11 -31.33 5.55 6.36
C GLY A 11 -31.64 6.06 4.94
N GLY A 12 -31.06 5.44 3.90
CA GLY A 12 -31.27 5.84 2.50
C GLY A 12 -30.40 7.01 2.01
N MET A 13 -29.48 7.52 2.85
CA MET A 13 -28.57 8.61 2.49
C MET A 13 -27.11 8.20 2.67
N MET A 14 -26.24 8.63 1.76
CA MET A 14 -24.80 8.58 1.97
C MET A 14 -24.41 9.67 2.99
N LYS A 15 -23.79 9.27 4.09
CA LYS A 15 -23.29 10.17 5.13
C LYS A 15 -21.81 9.93 5.37
N THR A 16 -21.08 11.01 5.62
CA THR A 16 -19.71 10.91 6.14
C THR A 16 -19.76 10.30 7.53
N VAL A 17 -18.81 9.42 7.84
CA VAL A 17 -18.69 8.85 9.18
C VAL A 17 -18.25 9.95 10.13
N THR A 18 -18.98 10.16 11.22
CA THR A 18 -18.58 11.07 12.31
C THR A 18 -18.59 10.30 13.62
N SER A 19 -17.45 10.30 14.31
CA SER A 19 -17.28 9.66 15.62
C SER A 19 -16.34 10.52 16.45
N LEU A 20 -16.77 10.98 17.62
CA LEU A 20 -15.95 11.79 18.52
C LEU A 20 -15.50 10.99 19.75
N LYS A 21 -15.36 9.67 19.61
CA LYS A 21 -14.86 8.83 20.71
C LYS A 21 -13.38 9.13 20.96
N GLU A 22 -13.00 9.22 22.23
CA GLU A 22 -11.62 9.40 22.67
C GLU A 22 -10.75 8.27 22.08
N GLY A 23 -9.68 8.63 21.35
CA GLY A 23 -8.81 7.69 20.63
C GLY A 23 -9.27 7.28 19.22
N ALA A 24 -10.48 7.64 18.78
CA ALA A 24 -11.01 7.32 17.44
C ALA A 24 -11.86 8.48 16.90
N VAL A 25 -11.23 9.65 16.74
CA VAL A 25 -11.86 10.84 16.17
C VAL A 25 -12.00 10.64 14.66
N ILE A 26 -13.23 10.68 14.16
CA ILE A 26 -13.57 10.71 12.75
C ILE A 26 -14.37 11.98 12.53
N ALA A 27 -13.77 12.95 11.84
CA ALA A 27 -14.40 14.23 11.48
C ALA A 27 -14.67 14.25 9.98
N ASP A 28 -15.93 14.41 9.57
CA ASP A 28 -16.33 14.43 8.16
C ASP A 28 -15.80 13.26 7.31
N GLY A 29 -15.77 12.05 7.90
CA GLY A 29 -15.27 10.84 7.27
C GLY A 29 -13.74 10.70 7.30
N TRP A 30 -13.03 11.65 7.89
CA TRP A 30 -11.59 11.57 8.08
C TRP A 30 -11.28 11.07 9.47
N ALA A 31 -10.80 9.82 9.56
CA ALA A 31 -10.24 9.30 10.79
C ALA A 31 -8.92 10.01 11.09
N MET A 32 -8.84 10.64 12.26
CA MET A 32 -7.76 11.49 12.73
C MET A 32 -7.12 10.88 13.99
N GLY A 33 -5.79 10.73 13.94
CA GLY A 33 -4.92 10.44 15.08
C GLY A 33 -3.76 11.45 15.08
N ASN A 34 -2.52 10.99 15.02
CA ASN A 34 -1.33 11.84 14.76
C ASN A 34 -1.26 12.40 13.30
N GLY A 35 -2.35 12.22 12.55
CA GLY A 35 -2.50 12.53 11.12
C GLY A 35 -3.76 11.85 10.58
N VAL A 36 -3.99 11.94 9.27
CA VAL A 36 -5.08 11.23 8.59
C VAL A 36 -4.77 9.74 8.58
N ALA A 37 -5.57 8.91 9.25
CA ALA A 37 -5.29 7.49 9.45
C ALA A 37 -5.15 6.69 8.14
N ARG A 38 -5.87 7.09 7.09
CA ARG A 38 -5.78 6.49 5.74
C ARG A 38 -4.53 6.88 4.95
N PHE A 39 -3.76 7.88 5.39
CA PHE A 39 -2.41 8.15 4.88
C PHE A 39 -1.33 7.37 5.64
N GLY A 40 -1.67 6.74 6.76
CA GLY A 40 -0.79 5.88 7.52
C GLY A 40 -0.75 4.45 6.99
N THR A 41 -0.39 3.51 7.86
CA THR A 41 -0.21 2.08 7.56
C THR A 41 -1.47 1.42 6.98
N THR A 42 -2.65 1.85 7.43
CA THR A 42 -3.96 1.42 6.92
C THR A 42 -4.13 1.64 5.40
N GLY A 43 -3.40 2.61 4.83
CA GLY A 43 -3.51 2.97 3.41
C GLY A 43 -2.52 2.31 2.47
N ILE A 44 -1.48 1.62 2.96
CA ILE A 44 -0.31 1.24 2.13
C ILE A 44 -0.71 0.34 0.94
N PHE A 45 -1.48 -0.72 1.17
CA PHE A 45 -1.91 -1.61 0.08
C PHE A 45 -2.84 -0.90 -0.91
N THR A 46 -3.73 -0.05 -0.40
CA THR A 46 -4.60 0.76 -1.23
C THR A 46 -3.77 1.70 -2.09
N ALA A 47 -2.71 2.31 -1.55
CA ALA A 47 -1.81 3.19 -2.30
C ALA A 47 -1.10 2.44 -3.44
N ILE A 48 -0.60 1.22 -3.20
CA ILE A 48 0.07 0.40 -4.23
C ILE A 48 -0.88 0.10 -5.39
N ILE A 49 -2.06 -0.46 -5.10
CA ILE A 49 -3.04 -0.80 -6.14
C ILE A 49 -3.51 0.45 -6.88
N MET A 50 -3.78 1.54 -6.14
CA MET A 50 -4.26 2.76 -6.75
C MET A 50 -3.21 3.48 -7.58
N ALA A 51 -1.92 3.37 -7.27
CA ALA A 51 -0.84 3.87 -8.11
C ALA A 51 -0.84 3.18 -9.48
N ILE A 52 -0.99 1.85 -9.49
CA ILE A 52 -1.06 1.05 -10.72
C ILE A 52 -2.32 1.39 -11.52
N VAL A 53 -3.49 1.36 -10.89
CA VAL A 53 -4.78 1.64 -11.55
C VAL A 53 -4.80 3.05 -12.12
N THR A 54 -4.35 4.04 -11.35
CA THR A 54 -4.25 5.44 -11.82
C THR A 54 -3.33 5.55 -13.03
N GLY A 55 -2.16 4.90 -13.00
CA GLY A 55 -1.24 4.89 -14.13
C GLY A 55 -1.82 4.23 -15.38
N LEU A 56 -2.55 3.13 -15.23
CA LEU A 56 -3.20 2.43 -16.35
C LEU A 56 -4.32 3.27 -16.98
N ILE A 57 -5.19 3.87 -16.17
CA ILE A 57 -6.26 4.75 -16.65
C ILE A 57 -5.67 5.99 -17.33
N TYR A 58 -4.65 6.59 -16.71
CA TYR A 58 -3.95 7.74 -17.29
C TYR A 58 -3.35 7.40 -18.66
N ARG A 59 -2.61 6.29 -18.75
CA ARG A 59 -2.03 5.81 -20.01
C ARG A 59 -3.10 5.54 -21.06
N MET A 60 -4.23 4.94 -20.67
CA MET A 60 -5.35 4.67 -21.56
C MET A 60 -5.91 5.98 -22.15
N CYS A 61 -6.15 6.99 -21.31
CA CYS A 61 -6.63 8.30 -21.76
C CYS A 61 -5.67 8.94 -22.77
N VAL A 62 -4.36 8.95 -22.45
CA VAL A 62 -3.33 9.51 -23.35
C VAL A 62 -3.26 8.74 -24.67
N LYS A 63 -3.27 7.40 -24.63
CA LYS A 63 -3.23 6.54 -25.82
C LYS A 63 -4.42 6.78 -26.75
N HIS A 64 -5.60 7.06 -26.20
CA HIS A 64 -6.83 7.31 -26.96
C HIS A 64 -7.06 8.79 -27.28
N ASN A 65 -6.07 9.66 -27.07
CA ASN A 65 -6.20 11.11 -27.27
C ASN A 65 -7.31 11.78 -26.42
N TRP A 66 -7.65 11.22 -25.27
CA TRP A 66 -8.53 11.85 -24.28
C TRP A 66 -7.74 12.85 -23.44
N VAL A 67 -7.20 13.86 -24.11
CA VAL A 67 -6.34 14.89 -23.53
C VAL A 67 -6.66 16.23 -24.18
N ILE A 68 -6.44 17.31 -23.44
CA ILE A 68 -6.53 18.66 -24.00
C ILE A 68 -5.19 18.97 -24.65
N LYS A 69 -5.19 19.14 -25.98
CA LYS A 69 -3.99 19.48 -26.76
C LYS A 69 -3.81 20.98 -26.79
N MET A 70 -2.62 21.44 -26.45
CA MET A 70 -2.24 22.85 -26.54
C MET A 70 -1.44 23.11 -27.82
N PRO A 71 -1.54 24.32 -28.40
CA PRO A 71 -0.67 24.75 -29.51
C PRO A 71 0.81 24.72 -29.12
N GLU A 72 1.70 24.62 -30.11
CA GLU A 72 3.16 24.62 -29.91
C GLU A 72 3.68 25.92 -29.26
N ALA A 73 2.93 27.02 -29.37
CA ALA A 73 3.27 28.30 -28.74
C ALA A 73 3.15 28.26 -27.20
N VAL A 74 2.52 27.24 -26.61
CA VAL A 74 2.31 27.12 -25.17
C VAL A 74 3.51 26.41 -24.51
N PRO A 75 4.15 27.00 -23.48
CA PRO A 75 5.26 26.36 -22.77
C PRO A 75 4.92 24.96 -22.25
N GLU A 76 5.88 24.05 -22.28
CA GLU A 76 5.67 22.64 -21.93
C GLU A 76 5.05 22.44 -20.55
N GLY A 77 5.45 23.24 -19.55
CA GLY A 77 4.92 23.12 -18.19
C GLY A 77 3.40 23.31 -18.12
N VAL A 78 2.86 24.25 -18.89
CA VAL A 78 1.42 24.53 -18.96
C VAL A 78 0.71 23.45 -19.80
N SER A 79 1.29 23.08 -20.94
CA SER A 79 0.76 22.03 -21.81
C SER A 79 0.60 20.69 -21.09
N ARG A 80 1.58 20.29 -20.28
CA ARG A 80 1.52 19.06 -19.47
C ARG A 80 0.39 19.08 -18.45
N GLY A 81 0.14 20.22 -17.80
CA GLY A 81 -0.96 20.39 -16.86
C GLY A 81 -2.33 20.15 -17.50
N PHE A 82 -2.59 20.78 -18.66
CA PHE A 82 -3.85 20.60 -19.39
C PHE A 82 -3.99 19.21 -20.01
N THR A 83 -2.89 18.62 -20.49
CA THR A 83 -2.86 17.23 -20.97
C THR A 83 -3.30 16.26 -19.87
N ALA A 84 -2.88 16.50 -18.62
CA ALA A 84 -3.22 15.67 -17.47
C ALA A 84 -4.64 15.90 -16.91
N LEU A 85 -5.33 16.98 -17.29
CA LEU A 85 -6.61 17.37 -16.70
C LEU A 85 -7.72 16.33 -16.94
N VAL A 86 -7.93 15.93 -18.20
CA VAL A 86 -8.94 14.94 -18.57
C VAL A 86 -8.60 13.56 -17.99
N PRO A 87 -7.36 13.04 -18.10
CA PRO A 87 -6.96 11.81 -17.42
C PRO A 87 -7.22 11.85 -15.91
N GLY A 88 -6.88 12.96 -15.24
CA GLY A 88 -7.10 13.14 -13.80
C GLY A 88 -8.58 13.10 -13.42
N PHE A 89 -9.43 13.76 -14.21
CA PHE A 89 -10.89 13.70 -14.03
C PHE A 89 -11.43 12.27 -14.19
N VAL A 90 -11.00 11.54 -15.23
CA VAL A 90 -11.44 10.16 -15.46
C VAL A 90 -11.04 9.26 -14.29
N VAL A 91 -9.81 9.39 -13.79
CA VAL A 91 -9.35 8.65 -12.60
C VAL A 91 -10.24 8.97 -11.39
N ALA A 92 -10.46 10.26 -11.10
CA ALA A 92 -11.27 10.68 -9.96
C ALA A 92 -12.70 10.14 -10.06
N PHE A 93 -13.33 10.26 -11.24
CA PHE A 93 -14.67 9.78 -11.50
C PHE A 93 -14.80 8.27 -11.31
N VAL A 94 -13.91 7.48 -11.91
CA VAL A 94 -13.92 6.01 -11.81
C VAL A 94 -13.76 5.57 -10.35
N VAL A 95 -12.83 6.19 -9.61
CA VAL A 95 -12.58 5.83 -8.21
C VAL A 95 -13.76 6.18 -7.31
N ILE A 96 -14.34 7.37 -7.48
CA ILE A 96 -15.52 7.79 -6.70
C ILE A 96 -16.70 6.87 -7.01
N PHE A 97 -16.92 6.55 -8.28
CA PHE A 97 -18.01 5.67 -8.70
C PHE A 97 -17.87 4.26 -8.11
N ILE A 98 -16.69 3.64 -8.24
CA ILE A 98 -16.43 2.31 -7.67
C ILE A 98 -16.56 2.34 -6.15
N ASN A 99 -15.95 3.32 -5.47
CA ASN A 99 -16.05 3.40 -4.02
C ASN A 99 -17.49 3.66 -3.56
N GLY A 100 -18.27 4.45 -4.29
CA GLY A 100 -19.69 4.67 -4.01
C GLY A 100 -20.52 3.38 -4.10
N LEU A 101 -20.28 2.54 -5.11
CA LEU A 101 -20.90 1.23 -5.21
C LEU A 101 -20.52 0.31 -4.05
N LEU A 102 -19.23 0.29 -3.68
CA LEU A 102 -18.75 -0.50 -2.54
C LEU A 102 -19.40 -0.04 -1.23
N VAL A 103 -19.54 1.27 -1.03
CA VAL A 103 -20.23 1.86 0.14
C VAL A 103 -21.70 1.46 0.16
N ALA A 104 -22.38 1.47 -0.98
CA ALA A 104 -23.76 0.99 -1.08
C ALA A 104 -23.90 -0.50 -0.71
N MET A 105 -22.84 -1.30 -0.91
CA MET A 105 -22.75 -2.70 -0.49
C MET A 105 -22.26 -2.88 0.97
N GLY A 106 -22.08 -1.80 1.73
CA GLY A 106 -21.63 -1.84 3.13
C GLY A 106 -20.13 -2.04 3.32
N THR A 107 -19.33 -1.91 2.26
CA THR A 107 -17.85 -2.01 2.32
C THR A 107 -17.20 -0.74 1.77
N ASP A 108 -15.87 -0.70 1.68
CA ASP A 108 -15.16 0.40 1.01
C ASP A 108 -13.93 -0.13 0.28
N ILE A 109 -13.32 0.73 -0.55
CA ILE A 109 -12.16 0.35 -1.36
C ILE A 109 -10.97 -0.14 -0.51
N PHE A 110 -10.78 0.41 0.70
CA PHE A 110 -9.68 0.02 1.58
C PHE A 110 -9.90 -1.39 2.14
N LYS A 111 -11.13 -1.69 2.59
CA LYS A 111 -11.51 -3.01 3.08
C LYS A 111 -11.41 -4.07 2.00
N VAL A 112 -11.89 -3.77 0.79
CA VAL A 112 -11.82 -4.73 -0.33
C VAL A 112 -10.38 -5.01 -0.73
N ILE A 113 -9.54 -3.98 -0.83
CA ILE A 113 -8.13 -4.16 -1.19
C ILE A 113 -7.36 -4.91 -0.11
N ALA A 114 -7.72 -4.80 1.17
CA ALA A 114 -7.04 -5.51 2.25
C ALA A 114 -7.21 -7.04 2.18
N ILE A 115 -8.34 -7.54 1.65
CA ILE A 115 -8.68 -8.98 1.59
C ILE A 115 -7.56 -9.83 0.96
N PRO A 116 -7.10 -9.57 -0.28
CA PRO A 116 -6.07 -10.38 -0.92
C PRO A 116 -4.70 -10.30 -0.23
N PHE A 117 -4.43 -9.31 0.63
CA PHE A 117 -3.17 -9.22 1.38
C PHE A 117 -3.25 -9.92 2.74
N GLY A 118 -4.43 -10.36 3.17
CA GLY A 118 -4.62 -11.07 4.44
C GLY A 118 -3.77 -12.34 4.56
N PHE A 119 -3.54 -13.07 3.46
CA PHE A 119 -2.67 -14.27 3.50
C PHE A 119 -1.21 -13.90 3.82
N VAL A 120 -0.71 -12.76 3.32
CA VAL A 120 0.65 -12.29 3.62
C VAL A 120 0.76 -11.94 5.10
N SER A 121 -0.25 -11.25 5.65
CA SER A 121 -0.33 -10.95 7.07
C SER A 121 -0.31 -12.22 7.94
N ASN A 122 -1.07 -13.25 7.55
CA ASN A 122 -1.06 -14.54 8.25
C ASN A 122 0.29 -15.25 8.19
N LEU A 123 1.00 -15.18 7.05
CA LEU A 123 2.34 -15.73 6.92
C LEU A 123 3.35 -15.00 7.80
N THR A 124 3.32 -13.66 7.83
CA THR A 124 4.24 -12.88 8.67
C THR A 124 3.99 -13.03 10.16
N ASN A 125 2.78 -13.46 10.54
CA ASN A 125 2.37 -13.63 11.94
C ASN A 125 2.44 -15.09 12.41
N SER A 126 3.00 -16.01 11.61
CA SER A 126 3.13 -17.43 11.98
C SER A 126 4.54 -17.95 11.77
N TRP A 127 5.02 -18.78 12.69
CA TRP A 127 6.37 -19.36 12.61
C TRP A 127 6.60 -20.13 11.31
N ILE A 128 5.65 -20.98 10.90
CA ILE A 128 5.72 -21.73 9.63
C ILE A 128 5.69 -20.77 8.44
N GLY A 129 4.90 -19.70 8.50
CA GLY A 129 4.84 -18.71 7.44
C GLY A 129 6.17 -17.98 7.23
N LEU A 130 6.89 -17.65 8.31
CA LEU A 130 8.24 -17.09 8.23
C LEU A 130 9.22 -18.04 7.57
N MET A 131 9.19 -19.32 7.94
CA MET A 131 10.03 -20.34 7.30
C MET A 131 9.78 -20.39 5.79
N ILE A 132 8.51 -20.34 5.36
CA ILE A 132 8.14 -20.31 3.93
C ILE A 132 8.66 -19.04 3.25
N ILE A 133 8.45 -17.87 3.86
CA ILE A 133 8.90 -16.57 3.30
C ILE A 133 10.41 -16.59 3.03
N TYR A 134 11.20 -16.99 4.02
CA TYR A 134 12.65 -16.99 3.89
C TYR A 134 13.15 -18.13 3.00
N LEU A 135 12.54 -19.32 3.05
CA LEU A 135 12.88 -20.41 2.15
C LEU A 135 12.66 -20.01 0.68
N LEU A 136 11.51 -19.43 0.35
CA LEU A 136 11.23 -18.92 -1.00
C LEU A 136 12.23 -17.84 -1.42
N THR A 137 12.58 -16.94 -0.49
CA THR A 137 13.60 -15.93 -0.72
C THR A 137 14.93 -16.56 -1.11
N GLN A 138 15.40 -17.56 -0.36
CA GLN A 138 16.67 -18.24 -0.62
C GLN A 138 16.63 -19.10 -1.90
N LEU A 139 15.52 -19.76 -2.20
CA LEU A 139 15.36 -20.53 -3.44
C LEU A 139 15.52 -19.63 -4.68
N LEU A 140 15.00 -18.40 -4.63
CA LEU A 140 15.21 -17.42 -5.70
C LEU A 140 16.68 -17.02 -5.82
N TRP A 141 17.39 -16.83 -4.70
CA TRP A 141 18.82 -16.52 -4.71
C TRP A 141 19.66 -17.66 -5.32
N ILE A 142 19.30 -18.92 -5.10
CA ILE A 142 19.99 -20.09 -5.68
C ILE A 142 19.95 -20.05 -7.21
N VAL A 143 18.85 -19.56 -7.79
CA VAL A 143 18.71 -19.43 -9.26
C VAL A 143 19.18 -18.06 -9.79
N GLY A 144 19.88 -17.27 -8.97
CA GLY A 144 20.43 -15.97 -9.35
C GLY A 144 19.40 -14.84 -9.43
N ILE A 145 18.19 -15.05 -8.93
CA ILE A 145 17.16 -14.00 -8.81
C ILE A 145 17.28 -13.35 -7.44
N HIS A 146 17.21 -12.02 -7.38
CA HIS A 146 17.29 -11.28 -6.12
C HIS A 146 16.02 -11.51 -5.27
N GLY A 147 15.98 -12.61 -4.51
CA GLY A 147 14.77 -13.08 -3.83
C GLY A 147 14.13 -12.05 -2.91
N ALA A 148 14.95 -11.26 -2.21
CA ALA A 148 14.44 -10.21 -1.32
C ALA A 148 13.64 -9.13 -2.07
N ASN A 149 14.03 -8.76 -3.30
CA ASN A 149 13.31 -7.72 -4.07
C ASN A 149 11.92 -8.20 -4.50
N ILE A 150 11.76 -9.51 -4.70
CA ILE A 150 10.49 -10.10 -5.12
C ILE A 150 9.60 -10.35 -3.91
N VAL A 151 10.12 -11.07 -2.90
CA VAL A 151 9.31 -11.51 -1.77
C VAL A 151 9.00 -10.35 -0.83
N PHE A 152 9.96 -9.46 -0.55
CA PHE A 152 9.75 -8.41 0.45
C PHE A 152 8.93 -7.23 -0.09
N ALA A 153 8.70 -7.14 -1.40
CA ALA A 153 7.70 -6.23 -1.95
C ALA A 153 6.30 -6.45 -1.34
N PHE A 154 6.01 -7.68 -0.88
CA PHE A 154 4.78 -8.02 -0.18
C PHE A 154 4.92 -7.96 1.34
N VAL A 155 6.07 -8.38 1.88
CA VAL A 155 6.30 -8.47 3.34
C VAL A 155 6.54 -7.10 3.97
N SER A 156 7.30 -6.21 3.35
CA SER A 156 7.68 -4.92 3.92
C SER A 156 6.49 -4.00 4.25
N PRO A 157 5.43 -3.89 3.41
CA PRO A 157 4.21 -3.19 3.79
C PRO A 157 3.57 -3.70 5.09
N ILE A 158 3.54 -5.03 5.29
CA ILE A 158 3.02 -5.65 6.52
C ILE A 158 3.95 -5.36 7.70
N ALA A 159 5.26 -5.52 7.51
CA ALA A 159 6.25 -5.25 8.55
C ALA A 159 6.17 -3.79 9.05
N LEU A 160 5.94 -2.84 8.14
CA LEU A 160 5.76 -1.44 8.50
C LEU A 160 4.44 -1.21 9.25
N ALA A 161 3.35 -1.87 8.84
CA ALA A 161 2.08 -1.84 9.57
C ALA A 161 2.22 -2.39 10.99
N ASN A 162 2.84 -3.57 11.12
CA ASN A 162 3.12 -4.22 12.39
C ASN A 162 4.04 -3.39 13.30
N MET A 163 4.99 -2.64 12.73
CA MET A 163 5.84 -1.72 13.49
C MET A 163 5.03 -0.60 14.16
N ALA A 164 4.07 -0.03 13.43
CA ALA A 164 3.18 0.98 14.00
C ALA A 164 2.30 0.39 15.11
N GLU A 165 1.78 -0.82 14.91
CA GLU A 165 1.01 -1.53 15.95
C GLU A 165 1.86 -1.83 17.19
N ASN A 166 3.12 -2.26 17.02
CA ASN A 166 4.05 -2.46 18.13
C ASN A 166 4.33 -1.17 18.89
N ALA A 167 4.43 -0.04 18.21
CA ALA A 167 4.60 1.27 18.86
C ALA A 167 3.38 1.67 19.72
N ALA A 168 2.19 1.12 19.42
CA ALA A 168 0.97 1.28 20.20
C ALA A 168 0.80 0.21 21.31
N GLY A 169 1.80 -0.65 21.54
CA GLY A 169 1.78 -1.71 22.56
C GLY A 169 1.47 -3.11 22.02
N GLY A 170 1.38 -3.28 20.70
CA GLY A 170 1.28 -4.59 20.06
C GLY A 170 2.56 -5.44 20.16
N HIS A 171 2.45 -6.72 19.77
CA HIS A 171 3.55 -7.70 19.83
C HIS A 171 3.63 -8.57 18.57
N PHE A 172 4.06 -7.96 17.47
CA PHE A 172 4.35 -8.62 16.21
C PHE A 172 5.85 -8.86 16.05
N ALA A 173 6.24 -10.09 15.72
CA ALA A 173 7.64 -10.45 15.49
C ALA A 173 8.19 -9.79 14.22
N VAL A 174 7.49 -9.92 13.09
CA VAL A 174 7.84 -9.23 11.85
C VAL A 174 7.32 -7.80 11.90
N ALA A 175 8.18 -6.90 12.38
CA ALA A 175 7.93 -5.48 12.44
C ALA A 175 9.19 -4.71 11.99
N GLY A 176 9.01 -3.71 11.13
CA GLY A 176 10.08 -2.89 10.58
C GLY A 176 11.19 -3.73 9.95
N GLU A 177 12.42 -3.55 10.43
CA GLU A 177 13.63 -4.18 9.90
C GLU A 177 13.98 -5.54 10.54
N PHE A 178 12.97 -6.28 11.01
CA PHE A 178 13.14 -7.61 11.62
C PHE A 178 14.06 -8.54 10.81
N SER A 179 13.80 -8.67 9.50
CA SER A 179 14.58 -9.54 8.63
C SER A 179 16.06 -9.14 8.58
N ASN A 180 16.35 -7.84 8.41
CA ASN A 180 17.71 -7.33 8.30
C ASN A 180 18.48 -7.48 9.62
N MET A 181 17.80 -7.35 10.76
CA MET A 181 18.43 -7.45 12.07
C MET A 181 18.68 -8.90 12.51
N PHE A 182 17.77 -9.82 12.19
CA PHE A 182 17.77 -11.15 12.82
C PHE A 182 17.89 -12.34 11.86
N VAL A 183 17.66 -12.16 10.56
CA VAL A 183 17.58 -13.29 9.61
C VAL A 183 18.62 -13.21 8.51
N ILE A 184 18.78 -12.06 7.87
CA ILE A 184 19.67 -11.87 6.72
C ILE A 184 20.92 -11.03 7.06
N ALA A 185 21.53 -11.35 8.20
CA ALA A 185 22.73 -10.67 8.70
C ALA A 185 23.91 -10.80 7.71
N GLY A 186 24.29 -9.67 7.11
CA GLY A 186 25.40 -9.58 6.16
C GLY A 186 25.03 -9.72 4.69
N GLY A 187 23.74 -9.75 4.33
CA GLY A 187 23.28 -9.77 2.94
C GLY A 187 22.12 -10.73 2.71
N SER A 188 22.42 -12.01 2.44
CA SER A 188 21.40 -13.06 2.25
C SER A 188 21.67 -14.28 3.13
N GLY A 189 20.77 -14.51 4.08
CA GLY A 189 21.02 -15.43 5.18
C GLY A 189 22.08 -14.89 6.14
N ALA A 190 22.77 -15.76 6.87
CA ALA A 190 23.84 -15.37 7.79
C ALA A 190 25.20 -15.20 7.08
N THR A 191 25.24 -14.49 5.94
CA THR A 191 26.47 -14.35 5.13
C THR A 191 27.62 -13.75 5.92
N LEU A 192 27.35 -12.81 6.84
CA LEU A 192 28.39 -12.21 7.68
C LEU A 192 29.13 -13.29 8.50
N GLY A 193 28.38 -14.25 9.06
CA GLY A 193 28.97 -15.36 9.81
C GLY A 193 29.85 -16.24 8.95
N LEU A 194 29.42 -16.54 7.72
CA LEU A 194 30.22 -17.30 6.75
C LEU A 194 31.52 -16.55 6.37
N CYS A 195 31.45 -15.23 6.15
CA CYS A 195 32.62 -14.42 5.85
C CYS A 195 33.62 -14.41 7.00
N LEU A 196 33.15 -14.25 8.24
CA LEU A 196 34.02 -14.31 9.43
C LEU A 196 34.67 -15.68 9.58
N TYR A 197 33.92 -16.76 9.36
CA TYR A 197 34.48 -18.11 9.37
C TYR A 197 35.61 -18.25 8.35
N ILE A 198 35.41 -17.85 7.09
CA ILE A 198 36.45 -17.95 6.05
C ILE A 198 37.65 -17.06 6.35
N ALA A 199 37.45 -15.89 6.97
CA ALA A 199 38.53 -14.95 7.24
C ALA A 199 39.45 -15.36 8.40
N PHE A 200 38.95 -16.15 9.35
CA PHE A 200 39.65 -16.49 10.58
C PHE A 200 39.82 -18.01 10.83
N ALA A 201 39.29 -18.87 9.96
CA ALA A 201 39.55 -20.32 9.96
C ALA A 201 40.82 -20.65 9.17
#